data_AF-A0A4Y2A917-F1
#
_entry.id   AF-A0A4Y2A917-F1
#
_cell.length_a   1.000
_cell.length_b   1.000
_cell.length_c   1.000
_cell.angle_alpha   90.00
_cell.angle_beta   90.00
_cell.angle_gamma   90.00
#
_symmetry.space_group_name_H-M   'P 1'
#
loop_
_entity.id
_entity.type
_entity.pdbx_description
1 polymer ?
#
loop_
_entity_poly.entity_id
_entity_poly.type
_entity_poly.pdbx_seq_one_letter_code
_entity_poly.pdbx_strand_id
1 'polypeptide(L)'
;MKFKPATSEVATESMKTSANNTMLLKGAQKDTTGCDVSMDGTWQKRGYSSLNGCVSCISVEKGNILDIEIICIFFRMCNNMANSKYHSKHVWQNHKGPSSSTEKVGAHRIFERSEMTRNLQYTQYYGDGDSKAYDAVKYIYGGNTVNKLECNGHVQKRVGSRLRKLKISRKDWEERGN
;
A
#
# COMPACT_ATOMS: atom_id res chain seq x y z
N MET A 1 2.45 -13.11 -27.60
CA MET A 1 3.67 -13.26 -26.78
C MET A 1 3.73 -12.08 -25.80
N LYS A 2 3.34 -12.28 -24.54
CA LYS A 2 3.45 -11.24 -23.51
C LYS A 2 4.92 -11.19 -23.09
N PHE A 3 5.68 -10.21 -23.59
CA PHE A 3 6.98 -9.88 -23.01
C PHE A 3 6.72 -9.42 -21.58
N LYS A 4 6.77 -10.34 -20.62
CA LYS A 4 7.08 -9.94 -19.24
C LYS A 4 8.56 -9.54 -19.28
N PRO A 5 8.92 -8.29 -18.95
CA PRO A 5 10.33 -7.93 -18.87
C PRO A 5 10.99 -8.80 -17.79
N ALA A 6 12.20 -9.30 -18.04
CA ALA A 6 12.92 -10.20 -17.11
C ALA A 6 12.98 -9.64 -15.67
N THR A 7 12.99 -8.30 -15.53
CA THR A 7 12.90 -7.60 -14.25
C THR A 7 11.64 -7.92 -13.45
N SER A 8 10.48 -8.09 -14.11
CA SER A 8 9.22 -8.43 -13.45
C SER A 8 9.18 -9.86 -12.92
N GLU A 9 9.87 -10.77 -13.61
CA GLU A 9 10.00 -12.16 -13.19
C GLU A 9 10.90 -12.27 -11.96
N VAL A 10 12.10 -11.68 -12.03
CA VAL A 10 13.03 -11.60 -10.90
C VAL A 10 12.40 -10.94 -9.68
N ALA A 11 11.66 -9.84 -9.86
CA ALA A 11 10.94 -9.19 -8.77
C ALA A 11 9.88 -10.11 -8.15
N THR A 12 9.13 -10.84 -8.99
CA THR A 12 8.10 -11.77 -8.52
C THR A 12 8.71 -12.91 -7.71
N GLU A 13 9.80 -13.49 -8.19
CA GLU A 13 10.54 -14.55 -7.50
C GLU A 13 11.13 -14.08 -6.17
N SER A 14 11.77 -12.91 -6.15
CA SER A 14 12.30 -12.31 -4.91
C SER A 14 11.21 -12.13 -3.84
N MET A 15 10.04 -11.64 -4.23
CA MET A 15 8.89 -11.51 -3.32
C MET A 15 8.31 -12.86 -2.88
N LYS A 16 8.31 -13.89 -3.74
CA LYS A 16 7.90 -15.26 -3.36
C LYS A 16 8.86 -15.83 -2.32
N THR A 17 10.16 -15.71 -2.55
CA THR A 17 11.20 -16.14 -1.62
C THR A 17 11.05 -15.43 -0.28
N SER A 18 10.75 -14.13 -0.29
CA SER A 18 10.49 -13.35 0.93
C SER A 18 9.27 -13.84 1.71
N ALA A 19 8.18 -14.19 1.02
CA ALA A 19 6.99 -14.78 1.63
C ALA A 19 7.28 -16.16 2.24
N ASN A 20 7.95 -17.04 1.49
CA ASN A 20 8.35 -18.38 1.97
C ASN A 20 9.23 -18.29 3.22
N ASN A 21 10.19 -17.38 3.21
CA ASN A 21 11.06 -17.11 4.36
C ASN A 21 10.30 -16.61 5.59
N THR A 22 9.16 -15.96 5.40
CA THR A 22 8.29 -15.49 6.49
C THR A 22 7.47 -16.66 7.05
N MET A 23 6.95 -17.53 6.18
CA MET A 23 6.23 -18.75 6.62
C MET A 23 7.13 -19.71 7.41
N LEU A 24 8.37 -19.92 6.95
CA LEU A 24 9.34 -20.79 7.62
C LEU A 24 9.64 -20.34 9.06
N LEU A 25 9.77 -19.03 9.29
CA LEU A 25 10.02 -18.51 10.63
C LEU A 25 8.86 -18.76 11.59
N LYS A 26 7.63 -18.71 11.09
CA LYS A 26 6.44 -18.91 11.91
C LYS A 26 6.15 -20.39 12.20
N GLY A 27 7.03 -21.30 11.78
CA GLY A 27 6.88 -22.74 12.01
C GLY A 27 5.61 -23.31 11.38
N ALA A 28 5.10 -22.67 10.31
CA ALA A 28 3.79 -22.97 9.78
C ALA A 28 3.76 -24.36 9.11
N GLN A 29 2.94 -25.27 9.68
CA GLN A 29 2.51 -26.54 9.07
C GLN A 29 1.13 -26.42 8.38
N LYS A 30 0.51 -25.23 8.37
CA LYS A 30 -0.84 -24.97 7.83
C LYS A 30 -0.77 -24.31 6.46
N ASP A 31 -1.78 -24.57 5.62
CA ASP A 31 -1.88 -24.08 4.23
C ASP A 31 -1.84 -22.55 4.07
N THR A 32 -2.05 -21.79 5.15
CA THR A 32 -2.00 -20.31 5.17
C THR A 32 -1.46 -19.80 6.50
N THR A 33 -0.54 -18.82 6.45
CA THR A 33 0.15 -18.27 7.62
C THR A 33 -0.20 -16.80 7.84
N GLY A 34 -0.50 -16.42 9.09
CA GLY A 34 -0.73 -15.02 9.49
C GLY A 34 0.55 -14.18 9.44
N CYS A 35 0.49 -13.00 8.83
CA CYS A 35 1.64 -12.10 8.65
C CYS A 35 1.31 -10.64 9.00
N ASP A 36 2.27 -9.99 9.64
CA ASP A 36 2.20 -8.59 10.03
C ASP A 36 2.83 -7.74 8.94
N VAL A 37 2.08 -6.76 8.43
CA VAL A 37 2.49 -5.99 7.25
C VAL A 37 2.39 -4.50 7.46
N SER A 38 3.37 -3.78 6.93
CA SER A 38 3.33 -2.34 6.73
C SER A 38 2.96 -2.06 5.28
N MET A 39 1.98 -1.18 5.10
CA MET A 39 1.51 -0.76 3.79
C MET A 39 1.75 0.73 3.61
N ASP A 40 2.35 1.11 2.48
CA ASP A 40 2.50 2.52 2.12
C ASP A 40 2.41 2.73 0.61
N GLY A 41 1.96 3.91 0.22
CA GLY A 41 1.84 4.36 -1.15
C GLY A 41 2.86 5.46 -1.47
N THR A 42 3.45 5.40 -2.65
CA THR A 42 4.27 6.48 -3.19
C THR A 42 3.78 6.91 -4.57
N TRP A 43 4.00 8.18 -4.91
CA TRP A 43 3.50 8.79 -6.13
C TRP A 43 4.61 9.52 -6.87
N GLN A 44 4.52 9.55 -8.19
CA GLN A 44 5.50 10.21 -9.05
C GLN A 44 5.66 11.71 -8.76
N LYS A 45 4.57 12.38 -8.40
CA LYS A 45 4.52 13.81 -8.07
C LYS A 45 3.87 14.00 -6.70
N ARG A 46 4.26 15.07 -6.02
CA ARG A 46 3.60 15.47 -4.78
C ARG A 46 2.20 16.00 -5.07
N GLY A 47 1.23 15.64 -4.23
CA GLY A 47 -0.16 16.05 -4.35
C GLY A 47 -1.00 15.14 -5.26
N TYR A 48 -2.30 15.44 -5.36
CA TYR A 48 -3.29 14.62 -6.06
C TYR A 48 -3.24 14.76 -7.60
N SER A 49 -2.14 15.25 -8.18
CA SER A 49 -1.96 15.37 -9.65
C SER A 49 -1.12 14.24 -10.25
N SER A 50 -0.74 13.26 -9.43
CA SER A 50 0.06 12.12 -9.87
C SER A 50 -0.70 11.16 -10.76
N LEU A 51 -0.06 10.84 -11.89
CA LEU A 51 -0.58 9.90 -12.89
C LEU A 51 -0.14 8.45 -12.64
N ASN A 52 0.94 8.27 -11.88
CA ASN A 52 1.52 6.98 -11.55
C ASN A 52 1.74 6.92 -10.03
N GLY A 53 1.46 5.76 -9.46
CA GLY A 53 1.69 5.44 -8.07
C GLY A 53 2.15 4.00 -7.91
N CYS A 54 2.71 3.70 -6.76
CA CYS A 54 3.18 2.38 -6.37
C CYS A 54 2.75 2.16 -4.92
N VAL A 55 2.20 1.00 -4.63
CA VAL A 55 1.82 0.58 -3.28
C VAL A 55 2.65 -0.63 -2.91
N SER A 56 3.35 -0.59 -1.79
CA SER A 56 4.21 -1.67 -1.33
C SER A 56 3.72 -2.29 -0.02
N CYS A 57 3.83 -3.61 0.06
CA CYS A 57 3.57 -4.41 1.24
C CYS A 57 4.87 -4.98 1.77
N ILE A 58 5.21 -4.64 3.00
CA ILE A 58 6.48 -5.01 3.64
C ILE A 58 6.16 -5.80 4.90
N SER A 59 6.83 -6.94 5.06
CA SER A 59 6.79 -7.71 6.32
C SER A 59 7.38 -6.86 7.45
N VAL A 60 6.63 -6.70 8.54
CA VAL A 60 7.11 -5.95 9.71
C VAL A 60 8.23 -6.68 10.44
N GLU A 61 8.16 -8.01 10.47
CA GLU A 61 9.14 -8.86 11.16
C GLU A 61 10.51 -8.85 10.47
N LYS A 62 10.54 -8.94 9.13
CA LYS A 62 11.81 -9.00 8.36
C LYS A 62 12.21 -7.70 7.66
N GLY A 63 11.28 -6.79 7.44
CA GLY A 63 11.50 -5.63 6.56
C GLY A 63 11.57 -5.99 5.07
N ASN A 64 11.26 -7.23 4.70
CA ASN A 64 11.29 -7.68 3.30
C ASN A 64 10.00 -7.31 2.56
N ILE A 65 10.12 -7.04 1.26
CA ILE A 65 8.98 -6.75 0.39
C ILE A 65 8.24 -8.06 0.09
N LEU A 66 6.96 -8.09 0.41
CA LEU A 66 6.06 -9.22 0.15
C LEU A 66 5.28 -9.04 -1.14
N ASP A 67 4.88 -7.81 -1.45
CA ASP A 67 4.16 -7.51 -2.68
C ASP A 67 4.25 -6.03 -3.07
N ILE A 68 4.05 -5.75 -4.35
CA ILE A 68 3.99 -4.40 -4.91
C ILE A 68 2.84 -4.32 -5.94
N GLU A 69 2.06 -3.25 -5.88
CA GLU A 69 1.08 -2.89 -6.91
C GLU A 69 1.46 -1.56 -7.56
N ILE A 70 1.74 -1.61 -8.85
CA ILE A 70 1.98 -0.41 -9.67
C ILE A 70 0.63 0.06 -10.20
N ILE A 71 0.28 1.31 -9.97
CA ILE A 71 -0.99 1.90 -10.40
C ILE A 71 -0.73 3.04 -11.37
N CYS A 72 -1.45 3.03 -12.49
CA CYS A 72 -1.43 4.08 -13.48
C CYS A 72 -2.86 4.50 -13.81
N ILE A 73 -3.13 5.80 -13.63
CA ILE A 73 -4.40 6.43 -14.03
C ILE A 73 -4.30 7.10 -15.41
N PHE A 74 -3.10 7.17 -15.98
CA PHE A 74 -2.87 7.81 -17.27
C PHE A 74 -3.32 6.92 -18.42
N PHE A 75 -4.19 7.49 -19.25
CA PHE A 75 -4.64 6.89 -20.49
C PHE A 75 -4.15 7.73 -21.66
N ARG A 76 -3.32 7.14 -22.53
CA ARG A 76 -2.91 7.76 -23.80
C ARG A 76 -3.64 7.08 -24.94
N MET A 77 -4.64 7.75 -25.50
CA MET A 77 -5.15 7.37 -26.83
C MET A 77 -4.16 7.86 -27.88
N CYS A 78 -3.61 6.96 -28.68
CA CYS A 78 -2.89 7.35 -29.89
C CYS A 78 -3.92 7.76 -30.95
N ASN A 79 -4.28 9.03 -31.03
CA ASN A 79 -5.25 9.54 -32.01
C ASN A 79 -4.73 9.60 -33.47
N ASN A 80 -3.44 9.32 -33.72
CA ASN A 80 -2.82 9.51 -35.04
C ASN A 80 -2.50 8.21 -35.78
N MET A 81 -3.38 7.20 -35.76
CA MET A 81 -3.24 6.08 -36.70
C MET A 81 -4.61 5.50 -37.06
N ALA A 82 -5.27 6.15 -38.04
CA ALA A 82 -6.53 5.70 -38.61
C ALA A 82 -6.47 4.30 -39.26
N ASN A 83 -5.30 3.65 -39.32
CA ASN A 83 -5.10 2.40 -40.05
C ASN A 83 -4.11 1.42 -39.41
N SER A 84 -4.05 1.33 -38.09
CA SER A 84 -3.11 0.40 -37.44
C SER A 84 -3.84 -0.67 -36.62
N LYS A 85 -3.58 -1.95 -36.93
CA LYS A 85 -3.88 -3.14 -36.10
C LYS A 85 -3.23 -3.08 -34.70
N TYR A 86 -2.67 -1.94 -34.30
CA TYR A 86 -1.91 -1.68 -33.08
C TYR A 86 -2.64 -0.76 -32.08
N HIS A 87 -3.92 -0.47 -32.32
CA HIS A 87 -4.77 0.39 -31.48
C HIS A 87 -4.85 -0.04 -29.99
N SER A 88 -4.44 -1.27 -29.67
CA SER A 88 -4.53 -1.88 -28.34
C SER A 88 -3.24 -1.92 -27.52
N LYS A 89 -2.09 -1.48 -28.06
CA LYS A 89 -0.77 -1.78 -27.43
C LYS A 89 -0.24 -0.74 -26.44
N HIS A 90 -0.86 0.45 -26.34
CA HIS A 90 -0.37 1.54 -25.47
C HIS A 90 -1.39 1.98 -24.41
N VAL A 91 -2.21 1.05 -23.94
CA VAL A 91 -3.07 1.29 -22.76
C VAL A 91 -2.27 0.90 -21.51
N TRP A 92 -1.72 1.91 -20.82
CA TRP A 92 -1.02 1.71 -19.54
C TRP A 92 -1.94 1.92 -18.32
N GLN A 93 -3.17 2.38 -18.54
CA GLN A 93 -4.12 2.61 -17.47
C GLN A 93 -4.62 1.29 -16.86
N ASN A 94 -4.37 1.10 -15.57
CA ASN A 94 -4.91 -0.04 -14.82
C ASN A 94 -5.81 0.40 -13.65
N HIS A 95 -6.06 1.71 -13.48
CA HIS A 95 -7.02 2.25 -12.53
C HIS A 95 -7.82 3.39 -13.15
N LYS A 96 -9.14 3.31 -12.98
CA LYS A 96 -10.09 4.37 -13.35
C LYS A 96 -10.59 5.01 -12.06
N GLY A 97 -10.08 6.20 -11.73
CA GLY A 97 -10.44 6.92 -10.53
C GLY A 97 -9.45 8.04 -10.21
N PRO A 98 -9.73 8.83 -9.16
CA PRO A 98 -8.81 9.88 -8.74
C PRO A 98 -7.51 9.29 -8.19
N SER A 99 -6.43 10.06 -8.28
CA SER A 99 -5.13 9.73 -7.67
C SER A 99 -5.24 9.47 -6.17
N SER A 100 -6.18 10.10 -5.48
CA SER A 100 -6.43 9.90 -4.04
C SER A 100 -6.96 8.51 -3.69
N SER A 101 -7.46 7.74 -4.66
CA SER A 101 -7.95 6.37 -4.40
C SER A 101 -6.93 5.29 -4.73
N THR A 102 -5.74 5.63 -5.25
CA THR A 102 -4.76 4.65 -5.69
C THR A 102 -4.23 3.80 -4.54
N GLU A 103 -3.90 4.41 -3.40
CA GLU A 103 -3.41 3.67 -2.22
C GLU A 103 -4.43 2.63 -1.75
N LYS A 104 -5.71 3.05 -1.67
CA LYS A 104 -6.83 2.17 -1.32
C LYS A 104 -6.95 0.98 -2.26
N VAL A 105 -6.93 1.24 -3.56
CA VAL A 105 -7.07 0.19 -4.59
C VAL A 105 -5.86 -0.73 -4.60
N GLY A 106 -4.65 -0.19 -4.39
CA GLY A 106 -3.43 -0.99 -4.35
C GLY A 106 -3.38 -1.91 -3.14
N ALA A 107 -3.71 -1.40 -1.96
CA ALA A 107 -3.82 -2.22 -0.76
C ALA A 107 -4.84 -3.35 -0.94
N HIS A 108 -6.03 -3.04 -1.47
CA HIS A 108 -7.04 -4.06 -1.76
C HIS A 108 -6.51 -5.16 -2.68
N ARG A 109 -5.91 -4.80 -3.82
CA ARG A 109 -5.38 -5.79 -4.80
C ARG A 109 -4.28 -6.66 -4.21
N ILE A 110 -3.41 -6.10 -3.37
CA ILE A 110 -2.34 -6.85 -2.70
C ILE A 110 -2.93 -7.84 -1.71
N PHE A 111 -3.88 -7.41 -0.88
CA PHE A 111 -4.52 -8.31 0.09
C PHE A 111 -5.34 -9.40 -0.61
N GLU A 112 -6.10 -9.05 -1.65
CA GLU A 112 -6.94 -10.00 -2.39
C GLU A 112 -6.14 -11.16 -3.00
N ARG A 113 -4.94 -10.89 -3.51
CA ARG A 113 -4.09 -11.92 -4.12
C ARG A 113 -3.13 -12.61 -3.16
N SER A 114 -3.04 -12.15 -1.91
CA SER A 114 -2.01 -12.58 -0.96
C SER A 114 -2.05 -14.09 -0.66
N GLU A 115 -3.23 -14.64 -0.33
CA GLU A 115 -3.38 -16.06 -0.02
C GLU A 115 -3.01 -16.94 -1.22
N MET A 116 -3.54 -16.60 -2.40
CA MET A 116 -3.29 -17.38 -3.63
C MET A 116 -1.85 -17.28 -4.13
N THR A 117 -1.20 -16.11 -4.00
CA THR A 117 0.10 -15.87 -4.63
C THR A 117 1.29 -16.04 -3.67
N ARG A 118 1.05 -15.92 -2.36
CA ARG A 118 2.08 -15.92 -1.32
C ARG A 118 1.81 -16.90 -0.17
N ASN A 119 0.62 -17.52 -0.10
CA ASN A 119 0.19 -18.35 1.04
C ASN A 119 0.20 -17.61 2.39
N LEU A 120 0.01 -16.29 2.35
CA LEU A 120 -0.01 -15.41 3.52
C LEU A 120 -1.37 -14.74 3.67
N GLN A 121 -1.84 -14.69 4.91
CA GLN A 121 -2.98 -13.89 5.32
C GLN A 121 -2.45 -12.72 6.16
N TYR A 122 -2.73 -11.48 5.75
CA TYR A 122 -2.24 -10.31 6.45
C TYR A 122 -3.14 -9.96 7.64
N THR A 123 -2.69 -10.26 8.85
CA THR A 123 -3.50 -10.16 10.08
C THR A 123 -3.36 -8.83 10.78
N GLN A 124 -2.18 -8.22 10.73
CA GLN A 124 -1.90 -6.92 11.35
C GLN A 124 -1.50 -5.91 10.26
N TYR A 125 -2.22 -4.81 10.17
CA TYR A 125 -1.96 -3.71 9.25
C TYR A 125 -1.31 -2.55 9.99
N TYR A 126 -0.06 -2.25 9.67
CA TYR A 126 0.64 -1.07 10.14
C TYR A 126 0.55 0.02 9.07
N GLY A 127 0.00 1.17 9.43
CA GLY A 127 -0.06 2.31 8.53
C GLY A 127 -0.43 3.60 9.23
N ASP A 128 -0.69 4.64 8.43
CA ASP A 128 -1.06 5.94 8.95
C ASP A 128 -2.45 5.91 9.61
N GLY A 129 -2.65 6.75 10.64
CA GLY A 129 -3.80 6.66 11.54
C GLY A 129 -5.14 6.95 10.88
N ASP A 130 -5.19 7.79 9.84
CA ASP A 130 -6.36 7.94 8.96
C ASP A 130 -6.03 7.32 7.60
N SER A 131 -6.43 6.06 7.40
CA SER A 131 -6.09 5.31 6.19
C SER A 131 -7.35 4.69 5.60
N LYS A 132 -7.84 5.33 4.52
CA LYS A 132 -8.89 4.76 3.65
C LYS A 132 -8.49 3.43 3.03
N ALA A 133 -7.19 3.12 3.01
CA ALA A 133 -6.67 1.85 2.54
C ALA A 133 -6.95 0.72 3.55
N TYR A 134 -6.80 0.98 4.86
CA TYR A 134 -7.21 0.02 5.89
C TYR A 134 -8.71 -0.33 5.79
N ASP A 135 -9.56 0.67 5.60
CA ASP A 135 -11.00 0.45 5.48
C ASP A 135 -11.38 -0.47 4.30
N ALA A 136 -10.54 -0.56 3.27
CA ALA A 136 -10.76 -1.45 2.14
C ALA A 136 -10.36 -2.89 2.41
N VAL A 137 -9.47 -3.14 3.36
CA VAL A 137 -8.89 -4.47 3.61
C VAL A 137 -9.34 -5.12 4.92
N LYS A 138 -9.94 -4.36 5.83
CA LYS A 138 -10.35 -4.85 7.16
C LYS A 138 -11.17 -6.14 7.17
N TYR A 139 -12.00 -6.35 6.13
CA TYR A 139 -12.89 -7.50 5.97
C TYR A 139 -12.50 -8.45 4.84
N ILE A 140 -11.31 -8.29 4.25
CA ILE A 140 -11.01 -8.93 2.96
C ILE A 140 -10.91 -10.46 3.04
N TYR A 141 -10.54 -10.99 4.20
CA TYR A 141 -10.53 -12.44 4.46
C TYR A 141 -11.81 -12.92 5.16
N GLY A 142 -12.87 -12.09 5.19
CA GLY A 142 -14.11 -12.30 5.95
C GLY A 142 -13.99 -11.84 7.41
N GLY A 143 -15.10 -11.44 8.05
CA GLY A 143 -15.09 -10.98 9.46
C GLY A 143 -14.08 -9.83 9.76
N ASN A 144 -13.89 -9.47 11.04
CA ASN A 144 -12.84 -8.50 11.44
C ASN A 144 -11.46 -9.19 11.47
N THR A 145 -10.95 -9.65 10.34
CA THR A 145 -9.70 -10.42 10.28
C THR A 145 -8.43 -9.59 10.35
N VAL A 146 -8.47 -8.30 10.00
CA VAL A 146 -7.27 -7.44 9.93
C VAL A 146 -7.31 -6.38 11.02
N ASN A 147 -6.39 -6.44 11.97
CA ASN A 147 -6.26 -5.44 13.02
C ASN A 147 -5.39 -4.26 12.55
N LYS A 148 -5.87 -3.03 12.78
CA LYS A 148 -5.09 -1.83 12.51
C LYS A 148 -4.15 -1.52 13.67
N LEU A 149 -2.89 -1.24 13.35
CA LEU A 149 -1.89 -0.67 14.23
C LEU A 149 -1.38 0.65 13.65
N GLU A 150 -1.07 1.59 14.53
CA GLU A 150 -0.58 2.91 14.11
C GLU A 150 0.94 2.92 14.00
N CYS A 151 1.45 3.61 12.99
CA CYS A 151 2.89 3.82 12.85
C CYS A 151 3.41 4.78 13.92
N ASN A 152 4.64 4.53 14.41
CA ASN A 152 5.28 5.37 15.43
C ASN A 152 5.38 6.85 14.98
N GLY A 153 5.65 7.09 13.69
CA GLY A 153 5.68 8.44 13.12
C GLY A 153 4.35 9.19 13.27
N HIS A 154 3.21 8.50 13.13
CA HIS A 154 1.91 9.09 13.36
C HIS A 154 1.66 9.39 14.85
N VAL A 155 2.03 8.45 15.73
CA VAL A 155 1.98 8.67 17.18
C VAL A 155 2.80 9.91 17.56
N GLN A 156 4.01 10.04 17.05
CA GLN A 156 4.88 11.21 17.27
C GLN A 156 4.26 12.51 16.75
N LYS A 157 3.68 12.52 15.53
CA LYS A 157 2.99 13.70 14.98
C LYS A 157 1.82 14.14 15.86
N ARG A 158 1.04 13.18 16.37
CA ARG A 158 -0.10 13.44 17.25
C ARG A 158 0.34 14.01 18.59
N VAL A 159 1.33 13.38 19.23
CA VAL A 159 1.91 13.85 20.50
C VAL A 159 2.52 15.24 20.33
N GLY A 160 3.36 15.44 19.31
CA GLY A 160 3.98 16.74 19.03
C GLY A 160 2.96 17.86 18.78
N SER A 161 1.84 17.54 18.09
CA SER A 161 0.76 18.50 17.88
C SER A 161 0.03 18.87 19.17
N ARG A 162 -0.21 17.90 20.07
CA ARG A 162 -0.79 18.17 21.39
C ARG A 162 0.14 19.01 22.26
N LEU A 163 1.44 18.72 22.28
CA LEU A 163 2.44 19.49 23.03
C LEU A 163 2.54 20.94 22.54
N ARG A 164 2.52 21.18 21.22
CA ARG A 164 2.50 22.54 20.66
C ARG A 164 1.24 23.31 21.08
N LYS A 165 0.07 22.68 21.04
CA LYS A 165 -1.19 23.30 21.52
C LYS A 165 -1.12 23.66 23.00
N LEU A 166 -0.60 22.76 23.84
CA LEU A 166 -0.41 23.02 25.27
C LEU A 166 0.52 24.21 25.51
N LYS A 167 1.66 24.27 24.80
CA LYS A 167 2.61 25.40 24.89
C LYS A 167 1.97 26.74 24.52
N ILE A 168 1.16 26.76 23.45
CA ILE A 168 0.45 27.98 23.02
C ILE A 168 -0.57 28.38 24.08
N SER A 169 -1.42 27.45 24.51
CA SER A 169 -2.43 27.75 25.53
C SER A 169 -1.81 28.32 26.80
N ARG A 170 -0.71 27.75 27.31
CA ARG A 170 -0.04 28.23 28.53
C ARG A 170 0.43 29.69 28.40
N LYS A 171 0.95 30.09 27.25
CA LYS A 171 1.31 31.48 26.99
C LYS A 171 0.09 32.40 27.01
N ASP A 172 -1.00 31.96 26.37
CA ASP A 172 -2.26 32.73 26.37
C ASP A 172 -2.82 32.91 27.80
N TRP A 173 -2.62 31.94 28.69
CA TRP A 173 -2.97 32.06 30.12
C TRP A 173 -2.07 33.04 30.87
N GLU A 174 -0.76 33.03 30.61
CA GLU A 174 0.21 33.96 31.21
C GLU A 174 -0.04 35.41 30.75
N GLU A 175 -0.45 35.63 29.49
CA GLU A 175 -0.73 36.96 28.93
C GLU A 175 -2.10 37.53 29.34
N ARG A 176 -3.09 36.68 29.68
CA ARG A 176 -4.42 37.10 30.14
C ARG A 176 -4.55 37.26 31.65
N GLY A 177 -3.55 36.81 32.40
CA GLY A 177 -3.50 36.85 33.86
C GLY A 177 -2.83 38.09 34.46
N ASN A 178 -2.48 39.08 33.63
CA ASN A 178 -1.94 40.38 34.02
C ASN A 178 -2.90 41.51 33.63
#